data_AF-A0A2E0W8L4-F1
#
_entry.id   AF-A0A2E0W8L4-F1
#
_cell.length_a   1.000
_cell.length_b   1.000
_cell.length_c   1.000
_cell.angle_alpha   90.00
_cell.angle_beta   90.00
_cell.angle_gamma   90.00
#
_symmetry.space_group_name_H-M   'P 1'
#
loop_
_entity.id
_entity.type
_entity.pdbx_description
1 polymer ?
#
loop_
_entity_poly.entity_id
_entity_poly.type
_entity_poly.pdbx_seq_one_letter_code
_entity_poly.pdbx_strand_id
1 'polypeptide(L)'
;MSTLPPPATKNFPEDSLEKKVYNIAESLAEYLPIMNDRNRLGYNLYKFMIGEGDEPAVIVRTNKFTIEGITKEELTAKIKSALEKLQ
;
A
#
# COMPACT_ATOMS: atom_id res chain seq x y z
N MET A 1 19.03 -21.27 -29.74
CA MET A 1 18.63 -20.19 -28.81
C MET A 1 18.50 -20.80 -27.43
N SER A 2 19.54 -20.71 -26.60
CA SER A 2 19.45 -21.11 -25.18
C SER A 2 19.16 -19.84 -24.38
N THR A 3 17.97 -19.75 -23.79
CA THR A 3 17.59 -18.61 -22.96
C THR A 3 18.22 -18.78 -21.58
N LEU A 4 18.97 -17.77 -21.14
CA LEU A 4 19.50 -17.69 -19.77
C LEU A 4 18.34 -17.82 -18.75
N PRO A 5 18.60 -18.40 -17.57
CA PRO A 5 17.61 -18.44 -16.51
C PRO A 5 17.18 -17.00 -16.16
N PRO A 6 15.89 -16.79 -15.82
CA PRO A 6 15.39 -15.48 -15.46
C PRO A 6 16.22 -14.91 -14.30
N PRO A 7 16.55 -13.61 -14.34
CA PRO A 7 17.31 -12.96 -13.27
C PRO A 7 16.56 -13.14 -11.94
N ALA A 8 17.32 -13.45 -10.88
CA ALA A 8 16.75 -13.59 -9.55
C ALA A 8 16.06 -12.28 -9.12
N THR A 9 14.82 -12.39 -8.67
CA THR A 9 14.08 -11.28 -8.08
C THR A 9 14.85 -10.76 -6.87
N LYS A 10 15.31 -9.50 -6.94
CA LYS A 10 15.87 -8.82 -5.78
C LYS A 10 14.72 -8.53 -4.82
N ASN A 11 14.60 -9.34 -3.77
CA ASN A 11 13.66 -9.05 -2.70
C ASN A 11 14.11 -7.77 -1.98
N PHE A 12 13.16 -6.87 -1.75
CA PHE A 12 13.41 -5.67 -0.95
C PHE A 12 13.81 -6.08 0.47
N PRO A 13 14.74 -5.36 1.12
CA PRO A 13 15.09 -5.57 2.52
C PRO A 13 13.84 -5.56 3.39
N GLU A 14 13.74 -6.46 4.37
CA GLU A 14 12.54 -6.58 5.22
C GLU A 14 12.32 -5.36 6.12
N ASP A 15 13.40 -4.61 6.37
CA ASP A 15 13.35 -3.40 7.18
C ASP A 15 12.96 -2.14 6.40
N SER A 16 12.89 -2.22 5.07
CA SER A 16 12.49 -1.09 4.24
C SER A 16 11.08 -0.64 4.57
N LEU A 17 10.89 0.67 4.71
CA LEU A 17 9.59 1.32 4.90
C LEU A 17 8.56 0.85 3.87
N GLU A 18 9.02 0.59 2.64
CA GLU A 18 8.25 0.01 1.55
C GLU A 18 7.55 -1.29 1.98
N LYS A 19 8.30 -2.29 2.45
CA LYS A 19 7.74 -3.60 2.80
C LYS A 19 6.76 -3.50 3.97
N LYS A 20 7.02 -2.62 4.94
CA LYS A 20 6.10 -2.33 6.06
C LYS A 20 4.78 -1.74 5.56
N VAL A 21 4.84 -0.78 4.65
CA VAL A 21 3.66 -0.10 4.09
C VAL A 21 2.88 -1.01 3.12
N TYR A 22 3.56 -1.81 2.31
CA TYR A 22 2.91 -2.79 1.44
C TYR A 22 2.21 -3.89 2.25
N ASN A 23 2.77 -4.34 3.38
CA ASN A 23 2.09 -5.27 4.29
C ASN A 23 0.80 -4.67 4.88
N ILE A 24 0.76 -3.37 5.17
CA ILE A 24 -0.48 -2.69 5.60
C ILE A 24 -1.51 -2.74 4.47
N ALA A 25 -1.10 -2.42 3.24
CA ALA A 25 -2.00 -2.49 2.09
C ALA A 25 -2.52 -3.92 1.82
N GLU A 26 -1.70 -4.95 2.06
CA GLU A 26 -2.12 -6.34 2.00
C GLU A 26 -3.08 -6.73 3.13
N SER A 27 -2.91 -6.21 4.35
CA SER A 27 -3.87 -6.45 5.44
C SER A 27 -5.27 -5.92 5.13
N LEU A 28 -5.37 -4.96 4.20
CA LEU A 28 -6.63 -4.39 3.71
C LEU A 28 -7.20 -5.18 2.51
N ALA A 29 -6.63 -6.33 2.16
CA ALA A 29 -7.11 -7.18 1.06
C ALA A 29 -8.55 -7.63 1.18
N GLU A 30 -9.07 -7.72 2.40
CA GLU A 30 -10.48 -8.02 2.66
C GLU A 30 -11.42 -6.92 2.16
N TYR A 31 -10.96 -5.66 2.15
CA TYR A 31 -11.74 -4.50 1.72
C TYR A 31 -11.36 -3.99 0.32
N LEU A 32 -10.13 -4.29 -0.11
CA LEU A 32 -9.56 -3.97 -1.41
C LEU A 32 -9.26 -5.28 -2.16
N PRO A 33 -10.26 -5.88 -2.82
CA PRO A 33 -10.08 -7.15 -3.52
C PRO A 33 -9.11 -7.01 -4.70
N ILE A 34 -9.05 -5.83 -5.31
CA ILE A 34 -8.16 -5.54 -6.43
C ILE A 34 -6.73 -5.32 -5.93
N MET A 35 -5.84 -6.26 -6.27
CA MET A 35 -4.40 -6.17 -5.94
C MET A 35 -3.76 -4.87 -6.45
N ASN A 36 -4.17 -4.37 -7.62
CA ASN A 36 -3.66 -3.12 -8.16
C ASN A 36 -4.00 -1.90 -7.27
N ASP A 37 -5.16 -1.92 -6.64
CA ASP A 37 -5.58 -0.87 -5.70
C ASP A 37 -4.76 -0.92 -4.42
N ARG A 38 -4.46 -2.13 -3.93
CA ARG A 38 -3.55 -2.33 -2.79
C ARG A 38 -2.15 -1.81 -3.12
N ASN A 39 -1.62 -2.12 -4.30
CA ASN A 39 -0.30 -1.67 -4.72
C ASN A 39 -0.25 -0.14 -4.86
N ARG A 40 -1.30 0.48 -5.42
CA ARG A 40 -1.44 1.94 -5.48
C ARG A 40 -1.50 2.56 -4.09
N LEU A 41 -2.23 1.93 -3.17
CA LEU A 41 -2.33 2.39 -1.79
C LEU A 41 -0.97 2.30 -1.10
N GLY A 42 -0.28 1.16 -1.19
CA GLY A 42 1.06 0.96 -0.62
C GLY A 42 2.08 1.97 -1.15
N TYR A 43 2.09 2.23 -2.46
CA TYR A 43 2.99 3.23 -3.06
C TYR A 43 2.71 4.67 -2.58
N ASN A 44 1.44 5.06 -2.46
CA ASN A 44 1.10 6.41 -2.01
C ASN A 44 1.39 6.60 -0.51
N LEU A 45 1.14 5.58 0.31
CA LEU A 45 1.53 5.60 1.72
C LEU A 45 3.05 5.64 1.89
N TYR A 46 3.80 4.97 1.02
CA TYR A 46 5.25 5.04 1.03
C TYR A 46 5.75 6.46 0.73
N LYS A 47 5.17 7.12 -0.27
CA LYS A 47 5.46 8.54 -0.54
C LYS A 47 5.13 9.45 0.63
N PHE A 48 3.99 9.20 1.30
CA PHE A 48 3.60 9.93 2.49
C PHE A 48 4.64 9.78 3.61
N MET A 49 5.15 8.57 3.83
CA MET A 49 6.22 8.30 4.82
C MET A 49 7.56 8.97 4.49
N ILE A 50 7.86 9.19 3.21
CA ILE A 50 9.06 9.93 2.76
C ILE A 50 8.85 11.45 2.81
N GLY A 51 7.62 11.92 3.00
CA GLY A 51 7.27 13.35 2.98
C GLY A 51 7.01 13.93 1.59
N GLU A 52 6.94 13.09 0.56
CA GLU A 52 6.63 13.47 -0.83
C GLU A 52 5.17 13.14 -1.23
N GLY A 53 4.35 12.67 -0.29
CA GLY A 53 3.00 12.19 -0.55
C GLY A 53 1.91 13.00 0.12
N ASP A 54 0.69 12.85 -0.40
CA ASP A 54 -0.51 13.44 0.18
C ASP A 54 -1.00 12.67 1.42
N GLU A 55 -1.84 13.31 2.22
CA GLU A 55 -2.47 12.64 3.37
C GLU A 55 -3.28 11.40 2.96
N PRO A 56 -3.38 10.38 3.83
CA PRO A 56 -4.20 9.19 3.59
C PRO A 56 -5.63 9.49 3.15
N ALA A 57 -6.25 10.56 3.68
CA ALA A 57 -7.60 10.98 3.30
C ALA A 57 -7.67 11.45 1.84
N VAL A 58 -6.66 12.19 1.40
CA VAL A 58 -6.53 12.68 0.01
C VAL A 58 -6.23 11.51 -0.91
N ILE A 59 -5.36 10.57 -0.51
CA ILE A 59 -5.05 9.36 -1.29
C ILE A 59 -6.32 8.54 -1.56
N VAL A 60 -7.14 8.31 -0.53
CA VAL A 60 -8.39 7.51 -0.63
C VAL A 60 -9.48 8.25 -1.41
N ARG A 61 -9.49 9.58 -1.36
CA ARG A 61 -10.43 10.41 -2.13
C ARG A 61 -10.06 10.52 -3.60
N THR A 62 -8.76 10.63 -3.91
CA THR A 62 -8.25 10.94 -5.25
C THR A 62 -8.07 9.66 -6.07
N ASN A 63 -7.67 8.56 -5.44
CA ASN A 63 -7.61 7.27 -6.10
C ASN A 63 -9.00 6.63 -6.18
N LYS A 64 -9.29 6.05 -7.35
CA LYS A 64 -10.49 5.24 -7.58
C LYS A 64 -10.27 3.84 -7.02
N PHE A 65 -10.33 3.71 -5.69
CA PHE A 65 -10.28 2.41 -5.04
C PHE A 65 -11.64 1.72 -5.11
N THR A 66 -11.62 0.44 -5.45
CA THR A 66 -12.75 -0.47 -5.29
C THR A 66 -12.80 -0.95 -3.86
N ILE A 67 -13.63 -0.28 -3.06
CA ILE A 67 -13.82 -0.58 -1.65
C ILE A 67 -15.09 -1.42 -1.51
N GLU A 68 -14.96 -2.59 -0.88
CA GLU A 68 -16.08 -3.48 -0.57
C GLU A 68 -16.24 -3.60 0.95
N GLY A 69 -17.48 -3.55 1.43
CA GLY A 69 -17.82 -3.79 2.84
C GLY A 69 -17.53 -2.66 3.83
N ILE A 70 -16.77 -1.61 3.46
CA ILE A 70 -16.50 -0.44 4.31
C ILE A 70 -16.62 0.88 3.55
N THR A 71 -16.70 1.98 4.30
CA THR A 71 -16.68 3.34 3.75
C THR A 71 -15.26 3.87 3.54
N LYS A 72 -15.12 4.91 2.71
CA LYS A 72 -13.84 5.60 2.48
C LYS A 72 -13.24 6.19 3.76
N GLU A 73 -14.08 6.65 4.68
CA GLU A 73 -13.67 7.25 5.95
C GLU A 73 -13.10 6.18 6.89
N GLU A 74 -13.77 5.03 6.99
CA GLU A 74 -13.29 3.89 7.78
C GLU A 74 -11.98 3.31 7.24
N LEU A 75 -11.84 3.21 5.92
CA LEU A 75 -10.59 2.79 5.28
C LEU A 75 -9.47 3.78 5.63
N THR A 76 -9.75 5.08 5.58
CA THR A 76 -8.79 6.13 5.97
C THR A 76 -8.40 6.01 7.45
N ALA A 77 -9.35 5.78 8.35
CA ALA A 77 -9.09 5.60 9.78
C ALA A 77 -8.21 4.37 10.05
N LYS A 78 -8.48 3.23 9.40
CA LYS A 78 -7.65 2.03 9.50
C LYS A 78 -6.22 2.29 9.01
N ILE A 79 -6.06 2.96 7.89
CA ILE A 79 -4.75 3.33 7.34
C ILE A 79 -3.99 4.24 8.32
N LYS A 80 -4.63 5.28 8.86
CA LYS A 80 -4.01 6.18 9.85
C LYS A 80 -3.54 5.39 11.08
N SER A 81 -4.39 4.53 11.63
CA SER A 81 -4.03 3.69 12.78
C SER A 81 -2.88 2.71 12.48
N ALA A 82 -2.78 2.23 11.23
CA ALA A 82 -1.70 1.35 10.81
C ALA A 82 -0.38 2.11 10.60
N LEU A 83 -0.45 3.36 10.13
CA LEU A 83 0.70 4.26 10.03
C LEU A 83 1.20 4.70 11.41
N GLU A 84 0.31 5.00 12.36
CA GLU A 84 0.68 5.34 13.74
C GLU A 84 1.41 4.19 14.44
N LYS A 85 1.12 2.94 14.09
CA LYS A 85 1.87 1.76 14.60
C LYS A 85 3.27 1.63 14.01
N LEU A 86 3.60 2.38 12.96
CA LEU A 86 4.92 2.41 12.34
C LEU A 86 5.79 3.60 12.80
N GLN A 87 5.18 4.59 13.47
CA GLN A 87 5.91 5.66 14.19
C GLN A 87 6.37 5.18 15.56
#